data_AF-A0A8C6SWB4-F1
#
_entry.id   AF-A0A8C6SWB4-F1
#
_cell.length_a   1.000
_cell.length_b   1.000
_cell.length_c   1.000
_cell.angle_alpha   90.00
_cell.angle_beta   90.00
_cell.angle_gamma   90.00
#
_symmetry.space_group_name_H-M   'P 1'
#
loop_
_entity.id
_entity.type
_entity.pdbx_description
1 polymer ?
#
loop_
_entity_poly.entity_id
_entity_poly.type
_entity_poly.pdbx_seq_one_letter_code
_entity_poly.pdbx_strand_id
1 'polypeptide(L)'
;MTSRRWFHPNITGLEAEQLLLTRGVHGSFLARPSKSNPGDFTLSVRRNDEVTHIKIQNSGDYYDLYGGEKFATLAELVQYYTEQQDLLRERNGHVIELKYPLNCKDPTSERWYHGHLSGREAEKLLSDKGKVGSFLVRESQSKPGDFVLSVLTNEEKHDNVDRRTKVTHVMIRYQDGKYDVGGGERFDTLADLVEHYKKNPMVEKSGIVVHLKQPFNATRINAANIENRVRELNKVADNSEKPKQGFWEEFEVLQQQECKLLYPRKEGQKAENKSKNRYKNILPFDTTRVEIRETDPDIPGSDYINANYIQGFNDDGRHGDESKVFIATQGCLQNTVPDFWKMVYQENTRVIVMTTKEMERGRNKCVRYWPDLHGTKEYGRILVRNVDERPAQDYILRKLEVTRLDRKEPVRYIWHYQYLTWPDHGVPNEPGGVLWFLEEVNRTQSTLPSAGPIVVHCSAGIGRTGTIIVIDILIDIINRQGLDCDIDIPKTIQWVRQQRSGMVQTEAQYKFIYMAVQQYIDTAQKRLEEEQRNKMKEREYSNIKYGHMTNSRSKSNMASSRSSSVLTNDDASSVYENINFKTPQTSFSSNTRR
;
A
#
# COMPACT_ATOMS: atom_id res chain seq x y z
N MET A 1 7.41 -23.77 -2.30
CA MET A 1 8.46 -23.23 -1.40
C MET A 1 7.80 -22.42 -0.31
N THR A 2 8.06 -22.71 0.97
CA THR A 2 7.43 -22.02 2.11
C THR A 2 8.27 -20.86 2.67
N SER A 3 9.48 -20.64 2.15
CA SER A 3 10.44 -19.66 2.67
C SER A 3 11.23 -18.97 1.56
N ARG A 4 11.41 -17.64 1.66
CA ARG A 4 12.18 -16.79 0.72
C ARG A 4 13.69 -16.80 1.01
N ARG A 5 14.21 -17.80 1.73
CA ARG A 5 15.65 -17.86 2.11
C ARG A 5 16.62 -17.89 0.94
N TRP A 6 16.20 -18.20 -0.29
CA TRP A 6 17.02 -18.09 -1.51
C TRP A 6 17.34 -16.64 -1.93
N PHE A 7 16.72 -15.64 -1.30
CA PHE A 7 17.01 -14.23 -1.57
C PHE A 7 18.10 -13.71 -0.63
N HIS A 8 19.17 -13.17 -1.20
CA HIS A 8 20.33 -12.64 -0.48
C HIS A 8 20.34 -11.10 -0.61
N PRO A 9 19.96 -10.38 0.45
CA PRO A 9 19.81 -8.92 0.40
C PRO A 9 21.13 -8.18 0.15
N ASN A 10 22.24 -8.72 0.65
CA ASN A 10 23.46 -7.94 0.93
C ASN A 10 24.71 -8.35 0.13
N ILE A 11 24.58 -9.23 -0.87
CA ILE A 11 25.72 -9.80 -1.60
C ILE A 11 25.89 -9.22 -3.01
N THR A 12 27.14 -9.17 -3.46
CA THR A 12 27.59 -8.84 -4.82
C THR A 12 27.44 -10.02 -5.78
N GLY A 13 27.69 -9.78 -7.08
CA GLY A 13 27.83 -10.85 -8.06
C GLY A 13 28.99 -11.79 -7.76
N LEU A 14 30.15 -11.24 -7.40
CA LEU A 14 31.35 -12.02 -7.07
C LEU A 14 31.15 -12.87 -5.81
N GLU A 15 30.56 -12.31 -4.75
CA GLU A 15 30.22 -13.08 -3.54
C GLU A 15 29.19 -14.18 -3.83
N ALA A 16 28.20 -13.91 -4.71
CA ALA A 16 27.22 -14.90 -5.12
C ALA A 16 27.86 -16.07 -5.89
N GLU A 17 28.77 -15.77 -6.82
CA GLU A 17 29.52 -16.76 -7.58
C GLU A 17 30.38 -17.63 -6.65
N GLN A 18 31.15 -17.00 -5.75
CA GLN A 18 31.94 -17.71 -4.76
C GLN A 18 31.06 -18.61 -3.88
N LEU A 19 29.92 -18.12 -3.39
CA LEU A 19 28.99 -18.90 -2.57
C LEU A 19 28.42 -20.11 -3.33
N LEU A 20 28.02 -19.92 -4.59
CA LEU A 20 27.47 -20.97 -5.43
C LEU A 20 28.52 -22.04 -5.79
N LEU A 21 29.75 -21.64 -6.10
CA LEU A 21 30.84 -22.57 -6.43
C LEU A 21 31.35 -23.34 -5.20
N THR A 22 31.42 -22.69 -4.04
CA THR A 22 31.94 -23.31 -2.80
C THR A 22 30.92 -24.15 -2.04
N ARG A 23 29.63 -23.75 -2.05
CA ARG A 23 28.58 -24.39 -1.24
C ARG A 23 27.43 -24.97 -2.04
N GLY A 24 27.24 -24.54 -3.29
CA GLY A 24 26.19 -25.04 -4.16
C GLY A 24 26.60 -26.31 -4.90
N VAL A 25 25.68 -26.84 -5.69
CA VAL A 25 25.87 -27.91 -6.67
C VAL A 25 25.26 -27.48 -8.00
N HIS A 26 25.38 -28.30 -9.05
CA HIS A 26 24.66 -28.04 -10.31
C HIS A 26 23.16 -27.82 -10.04
N GLY A 27 22.60 -26.74 -10.60
CA GLY A 27 21.21 -26.34 -10.39
C GLY A 27 20.97 -25.57 -9.09
N SER A 28 22.01 -25.28 -8.29
CA SER A 28 21.88 -24.36 -7.16
C SER A 28 21.64 -22.93 -7.64
N PHE A 29 20.77 -22.19 -6.96
CA PHE A 29 20.46 -20.81 -7.33
C PHE A 29 20.22 -19.91 -6.13
N LEU A 30 20.39 -18.60 -6.35
CA LEU A 30 20.00 -17.56 -5.42
C LEU A 30 19.55 -16.31 -6.18
N ALA A 31 18.72 -15.47 -5.56
CA ALA A 31 18.39 -14.16 -6.09
C ALA A 31 18.98 -13.06 -5.21
N ARG A 32 19.35 -11.93 -5.81
CA ARG A 32 19.93 -10.79 -5.10
C ARG A 32 19.57 -9.47 -5.78
N PRO A 33 19.63 -8.33 -5.09
CA PRO A 33 19.57 -7.01 -5.73
C PRO A 33 20.70 -6.83 -6.76
N SER A 34 20.41 -6.06 -7.81
CA SER A 34 21.39 -5.67 -8.82
C SER A 34 22.22 -4.48 -8.31
N LYS A 35 23.55 -4.64 -8.25
CA LYS A 35 24.45 -3.51 -7.96
C LYS A 35 24.69 -2.59 -9.16
N SER A 36 24.63 -3.13 -10.38
CA SER A 36 24.88 -2.38 -11.61
C SER A 36 23.69 -1.55 -12.07
N ASN A 37 22.47 -1.88 -11.62
CA ASN A 37 21.26 -1.12 -11.90
C ASN A 37 20.36 -1.15 -10.67
N PRO A 38 20.40 -0.12 -9.80
CA PRO A 38 19.55 -0.04 -8.62
C PRO A 38 18.05 -0.19 -8.97
N GLY A 39 17.31 -0.92 -8.15
CA GLY A 39 15.89 -1.25 -8.38
C GLY A 39 15.66 -2.55 -9.16
N ASP A 40 16.67 -3.04 -9.91
CA ASP A 40 16.62 -4.36 -10.55
C ASP A 40 17.16 -5.47 -9.64
N PHE A 41 16.96 -6.71 -10.06
CA PHE A 41 17.43 -7.90 -9.37
C PHE A 41 18.25 -8.79 -10.31
N THR A 42 18.96 -9.77 -9.75
CA THR A 42 19.73 -10.76 -10.48
C THR A 42 19.48 -12.14 -9.90
N LEU A 43 19.08 -13.09 -10.75
CA LEU A 43 19.04 -14.51 -10.45
C LEU A 43 20.39 -15.13 -10.83
N SER A 44 21.13 -15.63 -9.85
CA SER A 44 22.43 -16.27 -10.04
C SER A 44 22.25 -17.79 -9.93
N VAL A 45 22.65 -18.54 -10.95
CA VAL A 45 22.42 -19.99 -11.05
C VAL A 45 23.73 -20.70 -11.36
N ARG A 46 24.07 -21.72 -10.58
CA ARG A 46 25.20 -22.61 -10.84
C ARG A 46 24.82 -23.66 -11.87
N ARG A 47 25.65 -23.80 -12.89
CA ARG A 47 25.56 -24.82 -13.93
C ARG A 47 26.92 -25.50 -14.04
N ASN A 48 26.99 -26.75 -13.57
CA ASN A 48 28.26 -27.48 -13.48
C ASN A 48 29.26 -26.66 -12.65
N ASP A 49 30.34 -26.21 -13.29
CA ASP A 49 31.44 -25.45 -12.68
C ASP A 49 31.39 -23.96 -13.00
N GLU A 50 30.30 -23.48 -13.60
CA GLU A 50 30.10 -22.08 -13.95
C GLU A 50 28.87 -21.48 -13.25
N VAL A 51 28.82 -20.16 -13.14
CA VAL A 51 27.67 -19.41 -12.61
C VAL A 51 27.15 -18.44 -13.66
N THR A 52 25.88 -18.58 -14.02
CA THR A 52 25.17 -17.66 -14.91
C THR A 52 24.38 -16.63 -14.10
N HIS A 53 24.43 -15.36 -14.52
CA HIS A 53 23.65 -14.27 -13.92
C HIS A 53 22.57 -13.78 -14.89
N ILE A 54 21.31 -13.86 -14.46
CA ILE A 54 20.14 -13.48 -15.26
C ILE A 54 19.51 -12.24 -14.65
N LYS A 55 19.39 -11.18 -15.46
CA LYS A 55 18.82 -9.90 -15.01
C LYS A 55 17.30 -10.02 -14.89
N ILE A 56 16.77 -9.50 -13.78
CA ILE A 56 15.33 -9.33 -13.54
C ILE A 56 15.07 -7.84 -13.43
N GLN A 57 14.28 -7.29 -14.36
CA GLN A 57 13.91 -5.88 -14.34
C GLN A 57 12.63 -5.69 -13.55
N ASN A 58 12.54 -4.63 -12.75
CA ASN A 58 11.30 -4.22 -12.12
C ASN A 58 11.06 -2.73 -12.35
N SER A 59 10.19 -2.43 -13.30
CA SER A 59 9.86 -1.04 -13.66
C SER A 59 8.73 -0.44 -12.83
N GLY A 60 8.19 -1.17 -11.85
CA GLY A 60 7.03 -0.77 -11.05
C GLY A 60 5.70 -1.39 -11.48
N ASP A 61 5.65 -2.14 -12.58
CA ASP A 61 4.45 -2.83 -13.05
C ASP A 61 4.45 -4.34 -12.74
N TYR A 62 5.62 -4.97 -12.83
CA TYR A 62 5.87 -6.41 -12.68
C TYR A 62 7.38 -6.69 -12.66
N TYR A 63 7.75 -7.93 -12.31
CA TYR A 63 9.09 -8.48 -12.45
C TYR A 63 9.26 -9.14 -13.83
N ASP A 64 10.17 -8.62 -14.65
CA ASP A 64 10.45 -9.10 -16.01
C ASP A 64 11.80 -9.82 -16.04
N LEU A 65 11.78 -11.14 -16.21
CA LEU A 65 13.00 -11.92 -16.39
C LEU A 65 13.50 -11.72 -17.81
N TYR A 66 14.74 -11.27 -17.99
CA TYR A 66 15.26 -10.97 -19.33
C TYR A 66 15.24 -12.23 -20.23
N GLY A 67 14.40 -12.20 -21.27
CA GLY A 67 14.18 -13.35 -22.17
C GLY A 67 13.13 -14.36 -21.70
N GLY A 68 12.42 -14.07 -20.61
CA GLY A 68 11.40 -14.95 -20.02
C GLY A 68 10.02 -14.29 -19.88
N GLU A 69 9.27 -14.76 -18.88
CA GLU A 69 7.91 -14.33 -18.59
C GLU A 69 7.87 -13.21 -17.53
N LYS A 70 6.69 -12.62 -17.32
CA LYS A 70 6.45 -11.54 -16.35
C LYS A 70 5.67 -12.04 -15.14
N PHE A 71 6.07 -11.62 -13.94
CA PHE A 71 5.53 -12.13 -12.67
C PHE A 71 5.14 -11.01 -11.72
N ALA A 72 4.20 -11.29 -10.80
CA ALA A 72 3.77 -10.32 -9.80
C ALA A 72 4.77 -10.21 -8.64
N THR A 73 5.49 -11.28 -8.32
CA THR A 73 6.50 -11.29 -7.26
C THR A 73 7.71 -12.14 -7.65
N LEU A 74 8.85 -11.92 -6.98
CA LEU A 74 10.02 -12.80 -7.13
C LEU A 74 9.73 -14.22 -6.64
N ALA A 75 8.88 -14.37 -5.63
CA ALA A 75 8.48 -15.68 -5.12
C ALA A 75 7.72 -16.50 -6.18
N GLU A 76 6.80 -15.87 -6.88
CA GLU A 76 6.07 -16.50 -7.99
C GLU A 76 6.99 -16.84 -9.18
N LEU A 77 7.94 -15.95 -9.50
CA LEU A 77 8.94 -16.20 -10.55
C LEU A 77 9.76 -17.45 -10.22
N VAL A 78 10.30 -17.51 -9.01
CA VAL A 78 11.13 -18.65 -8.57
C VAL A 78 10.28 -19.93 -8.51
N GLN A 79 9.07 -19.87 -7.98
CA GLN A 79 8.16 -21.02 -7.95
C GLN A 79 7.90 -21.55 -9.37
N TYR A 80 7.55 -20.67 -10.31
CA TYR A 80 7.24 -21.04 -11.68
C TYR A 80 8.38 -21.78 -12.37
N TYR A 81 9.60 -21.24 -12.31
CA TYR A 81 10.76 -21.86 -12.97
C TYR A 81 11.36 -23.05 -12.21
N THR A 82 11.04 -23.20 -10.92
CA THR A 82 11.39 -24.42 -10.17
C THR A 82 10.45 -25.58 -10.53
N GLU A 83 9.16 -25.29 -10.75
CA GLU A 83 8.14 -26.27 -11.15
C GLU A 83 8.21 -26.61 -12.66
N GLN A 84 8.72 -25.69 -13.50
CA GLN A 84 8.82 -25.85 -14.96
C GLN A 84 10.26 -25.70 -15.45
N GLN A 85 11.08 -26.73 -15.21
CA GLN A 85 12.54 -26.68 -15.41
C GLN A 85 12.98 -26.46 -16.86
N ASP A 86 12.16 -26.79 -17.87
CA ASP A 86 12.53 -26.72 -19.29
C ASP A 86 12.35 -25.35 -19.96
N LEU A 87 11.78 -24.38 -19.24
CA LEU A 87 11.35 -23.10 -19.80
C LEU A 87 12.39 -21.99 -19.68
N LEU A 88 13.27 -22.04 -18.68
CA LEU A 88 14.30 -21.00 -18.53
C LEU A 88 15.50 -21.36 -19.40
N ARG A 89 15.83 -20.49 -20.36
CA ARG A 89 16.89 -20.75 -21.35
C ARG A 89 17.82 -19.56 -21.52
N GLU A 90 19.07 -19.86 -21.84
CA GLU A 90 20.05 -18.87 -22.29
C GLU A 90 19.80 -18.45 -23.75
N ARG A 91 20.50 -17.39 -24.20
CA ARG A 91 20.47 -16.94 -25.59
C ARG A 91 20.93 -18.00 -26.60
N ASN A 92 21.79 -18.93 -26.17
CA ASN A 92 22.25 -20.07 -26.97
C ASN A 92 21.24 -21.25 -26.98
N GLY A 93 20.10 -21.14 -26.28
CA GLY A 93 19.06 -22.17 -26.21
C GLY A 93 19.22 -23.20 -25.09
N HIS A 94 20.34 -23.19 -24.34
CA HIS A 94 20.58 -24.12 -23.25
C HIS A 94 19.63 -23.88 -22.07
N VAL A 95 19.13 -24.97 -21.49
CA VAL A 95 18.22 -24.94 -20.34
C VAL A 95 18.98 -24.58 -19.06
N ILE A 96 18.36 -23.73 -18.23
CA ILE A 96 18.82 -23.33 -16.91
C ILE A 96 17.83 -23.90 -15.89
N GLU A 97 18.26 -24.89 -15.12
CA GLU A 97 17.40 -25.55 -14.14
C GLU A 97 17.55 -24.89 -12.76
N LEU A 98 16.43 -24.53 -12.13
CA LEU A 98 16.38 -24.09 -10.73
C LEU A 98 16.04 -25.29 -9.85
N LYS A 99 17.06 -25.95 -9.29
CA LYS A 99 16.88 -27.18 -8.49
C LYS A 99 17.00 -26.93 -6.99
N TYR A 100 18.08 -26.27 -6.57
CA TYR A 100 18.44 -26.19 -5.16
C TYR A 100 18.58 -24.74 -4.70
N PRO A 101 17.63 -24.17 -3.94
CA PRO A 101 17.78 -22.83 -3.40
C PRO A 101 18.99 -22.77 -2.44
N LEU A 102 19.99 -21.95 -2.74
CA LEU A 102 21.10 -21.68 -1.84
C LEU A 102 20.64 -20.65 -0.81
N ASN A 103 20.31 -21.11 0.39
CA ASN A 103 19.73 -20.27 1.43
C ASN A 103 20.72 -19.24 2.00
N CYS A 104 20.23 -18.02 2.22
CA CYS A 104 20.90 -16.94 2.96
C CYS A 104 21.16 -17.39 4.39
N LYS A 105 22.30 -16.93 4.94
CA LYS A 105 22.68 -17.16 6.33
C LYS A 105 21.93 -16.26 7.32
N ASP A 106 21.16 -15.29 6.83
CA ASP A 106 20.29 -14.48 7.69
C ASP A 106 19.35 -15.42 8.45
N PRO A 107 19.31 -15.34 9.78
CA PRO A 107 18.82 -16.42 10.62
C PRO A 107 17.29 -16.56 10.57
N THR A 108 16.57 -15.52 10.13
CA THR A 108 15.11 -15.51 10.02
C THR A 108 14.59 -14.32 9.19
N SER A 109 13.37 -14.44 8.66
CA SER A 109 12.63 -13.39 7.95
C SER A 109 11.46 -12.80 8.76
N GLU A 110 11.47 -13.03 10.07
CA GLU A 110 10.35 -12.67 10.94
C GLU A 110 10.39 -11.19 11.34
N ARG A 111 9.21 -10.55 11.47
CA ARG A 111 9.09 -9.09 11.78
C ARG A 111 9.68 -8.68 13.12
N TRP A 112 9.80 -9.63 14.05
CA TRP A 112 10.45 -9.41 15.35
C TRP A 112 11.97 -9.44 15.25
N TYR A 113 12.57 -9.78 14.10
CA TYR A 113 14.02 -9.72 13.93
C TYR A 113 14.43 -8.36 13.39
N HIS A 114 15.26 -7.65 14.16
CA HIS A 114 15.70 -6.28 13.91
C HIS A 114 17.18 -6.21 13.50
N GLY A 115 17.80 -7.35 13.18
CA GLY A 115 19.18 -7.40 12.71
C GLY A 115 20.14 -6.68 13.65
N HIS A 116 20.91 -5.75 13.10
CA HIS A 116 21.94 -5.01 13.81
C HIS A 116 21.34 -3.84 14.63
N LEU A 117 20.69 -4.18 15.75
CA LEU A 117 20.13 -3.21 16.71
C LEU A 117 20.92 -3.28 18.03
N SER A 118 21.33 -2.13 18.58
CA SER A 118 22.02 -2.12 19.87
C SER A 118 21.06 -2.44 21.03
N GLY A 119 21.63 -2.86 22.17
CA GLY A 119 20.83 -3.07 23.39
C GLY A 119 20.10 -1.80 23.82
N ARG A 120 20.80 -0.67 23.81
CA ARG A 120 20.25 0.63 24.20
C ARG A 120 19.13 1.11 23.28
N GLU A 121 19.25 0.89 21.97
CA GLU A 121 18.18 1.22 21.01
C GLU A 121 16.98 0.30 21.20
N ALA A 122 17.21 -1.00 21.43
CA ALA A 122 16.14 -1.95 21.74
C ALA A 122 15.40 -1.58 23.03
N GLU A 123 16.12 -1.19 24.08
CA GLU A 123 15.53 -0.72 25.35
C GLU A 123 14.64 0.51 25.11
N LYS A 124 15.15 1.49 24.38
CA LYS A 124 14.40 2.71 24.04
C LYS A 124 13.15 2.38 23.24
N LEU A 125 13.26 1.60 22.17
CA LEU A 125 12.14 1.21 21.31
C LEU A 125 11.04 0.48 22.08
N LEU A 126 11.43 -0.53 22.86
CA LEU A 126 10.49 -1.33 23.65
C LEU A 126 9.86 -0.51 24.79
N SER A 127 10.60 0.39 25.42
CA SER A 127 10.06 1.24 26.49
C SER A 127 9.13 2.33 25.95
N ASP A 128 9.48 2.96 24.83
CA ASP A 128 8.72 4.08 24.26
C ASP A 128 7.41 3.61 23.60
N LYS A 129 7.44 2.45 22.93
CA LYS A 129 6.34 1.99 22.06
C LYS A 129 5.83 0.59 22.38
N GLY A 130 6.53 -0.17 23.23
CA GLY A 130 6.18 -1.54 23.54
C GLY A 130 5.11 -1.64 24.62
N LYS A 131 4.29 -2.68 24.53
CA LYS A 131 3.44 -3.16 25.65
C LYS A 131 4.14 -4.29 26.39
N VAL A 132 3.75 -4.57 27.62
CA VAL A 132 4.32 -5.69 28.39
C VAL A 132 4.17 -7.00 27.59
N GLY A 133 5.25 -7.76 27.50
CA GLY A 133 5.40 -8.93 26.66
C GLY A 133 5.75 -8.64 25.19
N SER A 134 6.02 -7.38 24.83
CA SER A 134 6.56 -7.04 23.51
C SER A 134 8.00 -7.53 23.40
N PHE A 135 8.37 -8.15 22.30
CA PHE A 135 9.72 -8.68 22.12
C PHE A 135 10.28 -8.42 20.72
N LEU A 136 11.60 -8.31 20.64
CA LEU A 136 12.36 -8.30 19.40
C LEU A 136 13.64 -9.14 19.55
N VAL A 137 14.18 -9.64 18.46
CA VAL A 137 15.48 -10.31 18.39
C VAL A 137 16.43 -9.48 17.55
N ARG A 138 17.66 -9.35 18.01
CA ARG A 138 18.73 -8.57 17.38
C ARG A 138 20.04 -9.33 17.43
N GLU A 139 21.02 -8.92 16.64
CA GLU A 139 22.38 -9.45 16.72
C GLU A 139 23.06 -9.07 18.05
N SER A 140 23.91 -9.96 18.54
CA SER A 140 24.73 -9.68 19.72
C SER A 140 25.93 -8.81 19.34
N GLN A 141 25.98 -7.60 19.91
CA GLN A 141 27.14 -6.71 19.76
C GLN A 141 28.34 -7.18 20.58
N SER A 142 28.12 -7.89 21.69
CA SER A 142 29.19 -8.36 22.57
C SER A 142 29.83 -9.67 22.09
N LYS A 143 29.10 -10.48 21.32
CA LYS A 143 29.58 -11.76 20.80
C LYS A 143 29.10 -12.00 19.36
N PRO A 144 29.92 -11.64 18.35
CA PRO A 144 29.56 -11.82 16.95
C PRO A 144 29.14 -13.26 16.63
N GLY A 145 28.05 -13.42 15.89
CA GLY A 145 27.44 -14.72 15.55
C GLY A 145 26.34 -15.18 16.51
N ASP A 146 26.29 -14.63 17.72
CA ASP A 146 25.18 -14.83 18.66
C ASP A 146 24.10 -13.74 18.48
N PHE A 147 22.93 -13.94 19.10
CA PHE A 147 21.77 -13.07 19.04
C PHE A 147 21.27 -12.70 20.44
N VAL A 148 20.37 -11.73 20.54
CA VAL A 148 19.76 -11.30 21.80
C VAL A 148 18.26 -11.14 21.61
N LEU A 149 17.47 -11.81 22.44
CA LEU A 149 16.04 -11.62 22.56
C LEU A 149 15.78 -10.54 23.63
N SER A 150 15.25 -9.40 23.21
CA SER A 150 14.93 -8.25 24.07
C SER A 150 13.42 -8.20 24.29
N VAL A 151 12.97 -8.20 25.55
CA VAL A 151 11.55 -8.34 25.92
C VAL A 151 11.17 -7.28 26.95
N LEU A 152 10.08 -6.54 26.73
CA LEU A 152 9.53 -5.64 27.73
C LEU A 152 8.77 -6.45 28.80
N THR A 153 9.29 -6.50 30.01
CA THR A 153 8.73 -7.21 31.17
C THR A 153 8.28 -6.23 32.25
N ASN A 154 7.50 -6.71 33.22
CA ASN A 154 7.21 -5.95 34.44
C ASN A 154 8.38 -6.08 35.40
N GLU A 155 8.73 -5.02 36.13
CA GLU A 155 9.44 -5.17 37.41
C GLU A 155 8.43 -5.57 38.49
N GLU A 156 8.76 -6.59 39.29
CA GLU A 156 8.15 -6.73 40.61
C GLU A 156 8.99 -5.97 41.63
N LYS A 157 8.34 -5.10 42.40
CA LYS A 157 8.79 -4.81 43.77
C LYS A 157 7.62 -4.94 44.73
N HIS A 158 7.92 -5.61 45.83
CA HIS A 158 7.15 -5.57 47.06
C HIS A 158 6.93 -4.11 47.49
N ASP A 159 5.68 -3.83 47.87
CA ASP A 159 5.16 -2.61 48.46
C ASP A 159 4.99 -1.39 47.54
N ASN A 160 3.69 -1.09 47.30
CA ASN A 160 3.09 0.13 46.78
C ASN A 160 4.06 1.27 46.41
N VAL A 161 4.29 1.45 45.10
CA VAL A 161 4.09 2.67 44.28
C VAL A 161 4.74 2.43 42.91
N ASP A 162 3.93 2.50 41.85
CA ASP A 162 4.23 2.40 40.40
C ASP A 162 4.89 1.12 39.84
N ARG A 163 4.11 0.37 39.04
CA ARG A 163 4.59 -0.74 38.18
C ARG A 163 5.54 -0.19 37.11
N ARG A 164 6.85 -0.26 37.34
CA ARG A 164 7.84 0.06 36.31
C ARG A 164 8.03 -1.09 35.33
N THR A 165 8.10 -0.78 34.04
CA THR A 165 8.48 -1.71 32.99
C THR A 165 10.01 -1.73 32.86
N LYS A 166 10.56 -2.89 32.52
CA LYS A 166 11.99 -3.08 32.26
C LYS A 166 12.15 -3.90 30.99
N VAL A 167 13.20 -3.64 30.23
CA VAL A 167 13.57 -4.50 29.10
C VAL A 167 14.57 -5.56 29.57
N THR A 168 14.20 -6.82 29.41
CA THR A 168 15.01 -7.99 29.73
C THR A 168 15.69 -8.50 28.46
N HIS A 169 17.00 -8.69 28.52
CA HIS A 169 17.81 -9.18 27.41
C HIS A 169 18.26 -10.62 27.66
N VAL A 170 17.81 -11.55 26.83
CA VAL A 170 18.18 -12.96 26.87
C VAL A 170 19.16 -13.26 25.73
N MET A 171 20.34 -13.75 26.07
CA MET A 171 21.35 -14.14 25.07
C MET A 171 20.90 -15.42 24.36
N ILE A 172 20.96 -15.42 23.03
CA ILE A 172 20.75 -16.58 22.18
C ILE A 172 22.09 -16.95 21.55
N ARG A 173 22.60 -18.13 21.89
CA ARG A 173 23.87 -18.65 21.37
C ARG A 173 23.62 -19.42 20.08
N TYR A 174 24.54 -19.31 19.12
CA TYR A 174 24.57 -20.17 17.95
C TYR A 174 25.77 -21.11 18.03
N GLN A 175 25.51 -22.41 18.24
CA GLN A 175 26.54 -23.44 18.44
C GLN A 175 26.16 -24.71 17.68
N ASP A 176 27.13 -25.33 17.00
CA ASP A 176 26.95 -26.58 16.25
C ASP A 176 25.78 -26.55 15.25
N GLY A 177 25.53 -25.39 14.64
CA GLY A 177 24.44 -25.20 13.68
C GLY A 177 23.05 -25.00 14.29
N LYS A 178 22.93 -24.92 15.63
CA LYS A 178 21.65 -24.75 16.35
C LYS A 178 21.67 -23.53 17.28
N TYR A 179 20.48 -23.11 17.70
CA TYR A 179 20.23 -21.96 18.58
C TYR A 179 19.78 -22.42 19.97
N ASP A 180 20.26 -21.77 21.03
CA ASP A 180 19.81 -21.99 22.41
C ASP A 180 19.98 -20.73 23.28
N VAL A 181 19.35 -20.69 24.46
CA VAL A 181 19.38 -19.51 25.36
C VAL A 181 20.29 -19.67 26.59
N GLY A 182 21.25 -20.59 26.57
CA GLY A 182 22.11 -20.87 27.73
C GLY A 182 21.97 -22.27 28.32
N GLY A 183 20.84 -22.95 28.07
CA GLY A 183 20.52 -24.30 28.53
C GLY A 183 19.13 -24.75 28.06
N GLY A 184 18.83 -26.04 28.18
CA GLY A 184 17.57 -26.63 27.73
C GLY A 184 17.61 -27.13 26.28
N GLU A 185 16.48 -26.99 25.57
CA GLU A 185 16.34 -27.42 24.18
C GLU A 185 17.20 -26.59 23.21
N ARG A 186 17.62 -27.22 22.11
CA ARG A 186 18.35 -26.59 21.00
C ARG A 186 17.48 -26.59 19.75
N PHE A 187 17.46 -25.48 19.02
CA PHE A 187 16.55 -25.24 17.90
C PHE A 187 17.31 -25.10 16.58
N ASP A 188 16.69 -25.54 15.48
CA ASP A 188 17.32 -25.44 14.15
C ASP A 188 17.21 -24.03 13.55
N THR A 189 16.25 -23.22 14.00
CA THR A 189 16.09 -21.82 13.57
C THR A 189 15.76 -20.89 14.75
N LEU A 190 16.03 -19.59 14.61
CA LEU A 190 15.56 -18.58 15.56
C LEU A 190 14.03 -18.55 15.65
N ALA A 191 13.33 -18.89 14.57
CA ALA A 191 11.86 -18.92 14.56
C ALA A 191 11.31 -20.03 15.44
N ASP A 192 11.89 -21.23 15.37
CA ASP A 192 11.50 -22.36 16.23
C ASP A 192 11.78 -22.05 17.70
N LEU A 193 12.93 -21.42 17.99
CA LEU A 193 13.28 -20.96 19.33
C LEU A 193 12.23 -19.98 19.87
N VAL A 194 11.85 -18.96 19.09
CA VAL A 194 10.87 -17.95 19.51
C VAL A 194 9.47 -18.56 19.69
N GLU A 195 9.03 -19.43 18.78
CA GLU A 195 7.72 -20.08 18.89
C GLU A 195 7.64 -21.05 20.08
N HIS A 196 8.74 -21.74 20.41
CA HIS A 196 8.83 -22.52 21.64
C HIS A 196 8.66 -21.63 22.87
N TYR A 197 9.44 -20.55 23.00
CA TYR A 197 9.41 -19.68 24.19
C TYR A 197 8.19 -18.76 24.28
N LYS A 198 7.42 -18.61 23.19
CA LYS A 198 6.05 -18.06 23.25
C LYS A 198 5.08 -18.96 24.03
N LYS A 199 5.17 -20.27 23.81
CA LYS A 199 4.32 -21.27 24.46
C LYS A 199 4.82 -21.64 25.85
N ASN A 200 6.14 -21.62 26.02
CA ASN A 200 6.85 -21.98 27.25
C ASN A 200 7.67 -20.78 27.76
N PRO A 201 7.07 -19.83 28.50
CA PRO A 201 7.77 -18.62 28.95
C PRO A 201 9.01 -18.92 29.77
N MET A 202 10.09 -18.16 29.55
CA MET A 202 11.32 -18.28 30.35
C MET A 202 11.14 -17.63 31.73
N VAL A 203 11.91 -18.08 32.72
CA VAL A 203 11.94 -17.49 34.06
C VAL A 203 13.35 -17.00 34.36
N GLU A 204 13.50 -15.71 34.64
CA GLU A 204 14.78 -15.12 35.07
C GLU A 204 15.11 -15.59 36.50
N LYS A 205 16.40 -15.61 36.87
CA LYS A 205 16.84 -15.95 38.25
C LYS A 205 16.22 -15.07 39.33
N SER A 206 15.77 -13.87 38.96
CA SER A 206 15.03 -12.93 39.81
C SER A 206 13.59 -13.40 40.13
N GLY A 207 13.08 -14.40 39.42
CA GLY A 207 11.68 -14.85 39.47
C GLY A 207 10.78 -14.25 38.39
N ILE A 208 11.26 -13.27 37.61
CA ILE A 208 10.46 -12.62 36.55
C ILE A 208 10.19 -13.59 35.41
N VAL A 209 8.91 -13.75 35.06
CA VAL A 209 8.49 -14.55 33.90
C VAL A 209 8.55 -13.70 32.63
N VAL A 210 9.39 -14.12 31.68
CA VAL A 210 9.60 -13.47 30.39
C VAL A 210 8.59 -14.03 29.38
N HIS A 211 7.44 -13.37 29.28
CA HIS A 211 6.41 -13.72 28.32
C HIS A 211 6.65 -13.09 26.94
N LEU A 212 6.74 -13.91 25.90
CA LEU A 212 6.74 -13.44 24.51
C LEU A 212 5.29 -13.35 24.02
N LYS A 213 4.63 -12.21 24.24
CA LYS A 213 3.21 -12.04 23.89
C LYS A 213 3.03 -11.54 22.46
N GLN A 214 3.68 -10.42 22.13
CA GLN A 214 3.57 -9.81 20.80
C GLN A 214 4.95 -9.43 20.24
N PRO A 215 5.18 -9.64 18.93
CA PRO A 215 6.38 -9.12 18.29
C PRO A 215 6.34 -7.59 18.31
N PHE A 216 7.47 -6.97 18.64
CA PHE A 216 7.65 -5.53 18.54
C PHE A 216 7.97 -5.18 17.09
N ASN A 217 6.96 -4.65 16.39
CA ASN A 217 7.09 -4.19 15.01
C ASN A 217 7.27 -2.67 15.03
N ALA A 218 8.49 -2.18 14.78
CA ALA A 218 8.80 -0.74 14.83
C ALA A 218 8.12 0.11 13.72
N THR A 219 7.27 -0.51 12.89
CA THR A 219 6.63 0.10 11.71
C THR A 219 5.30 0.79 12.03
N ARG A 220 4.67 0.50 13.18
CA ARG A 220 3.48 1.22 13.64
C ARG A 220 3.89 2.58 14.21
N ILE A 221 3.26 3.63 13.70
CA ILE A 221 3.53 5.02 14.10
C ILE A 221 2.21 5.75 14.31
N ASN A 222 2.21 6.74 15.19
CA ASN A 222 1.15 7.73 15.24
C ASN A 222 1.25 8.63 14.00
N ALA A 223 0.12 8.90 13.34
CA ALA A 223 0.09 9.59 12.06
C ALA A 223 0.70 11.01 12.14
N ALA A 224 0.40 11.79 13.18
CA ALA A 224 0.99 13.12 13.39
C ALA A 224 2.54 13.11 13.47
N ASN A 225 3.16 11.95 13.73
CA ASN A 225 4.61 11.79 13.80
C ASN A 225 5.25 11.21 12.52
N ILE A 226 4.51 11.11 11.41
CA ILE A 226 5.02 10.50 10.18
C ILE A 226 6.26 11.21 9.61
N GLU A 227 6.37 12.53 9.75
CA GLU A 227 7.56 13.28 9.30
C GLU A 227 8.83 12.74 9.97
N ASN A 228 8.77 12.49 11.28
CA ASN A 228 9.91 11.95 12.02
C ASN A 228 10.29 10.55 11.53
N ARG A 229 9.30 9.71 11.19
CA ARG A 229 9.54 8.38 10.63
C ARG A 229 10.16 8.47 9.23
N VAL A 230 9.65 9.36 8.37
CA VAL A 230 10.23 9.58 7.03
C VAL A 230 11.67 10.08 7.13
N ARG A 231 11.94 11.00 8.06
CA ARG A 231 13.31 11.49 8.31
C ARG A 231 14.23 10.35 8.78
N GLU A 232 13.74 9.49 9.67
CA GLU A 232 14.47 8.31 10.15
C GLU A 232 14.78 7.32 9.01
N LEU A 233 13.77 6.96 8.21
CA LEU A 233 13.93 6.02 7.09
C LEU A 233 14.84 6.54 5.97
N ASN A 234 15.02 7.86 5.87
CA ASN A 234 15.97 8.48 4.94
C ASN A 234 17.42 8.54 5.48
N LYS A 235 17.67 8.29 6.77
CA LYS A 235 19.03 8.31 7.31
C LYS A 235 19.86 7.19 6.68
N VAL A 236 21.10 7.52 6.33
CA VAL A 236 22.12 6.54 5.91
C VAL A 236 22.72 5.95 7.18
N ALA A 237 22.93 4.63 7.22
CA ALA A 237 23.67 4.01 8.32
C ALA A 237 25.10 4.57 8.33
N ASP A 238 25.40 5.46 9.27
CA ASP A 238 26.73 6.02 9.46
C ASP A 238 27.72 4.87 9.79
N ASN A 239 28.83 4.83 9.05
CA ASN A 239 30.01 3.98 9.25
C ASN A 239 30.00 2.50 8.78
N SER A 240 29.24 2.13 7.75
CA SER A 240 29.57 0.94 6.97
C SER A 240 29.66 1.26 5.47
N GLU A 241 30.60 0.64 4.75
CA GLU A 241 30.80 0.78 3.29
C GLU A 241 29.60 0.32 2.44
N LYS A 242 28.41 0.13 3.04
CA LYS A 242 27.18 -0.31 2.37
C LYS A 242 26.11 0.77 2.54
N PRO A 243 25.88 1.62 1.51
CA PRO A 243 24.84 2.63 1.54
C PRO A 243 23.48 1.91 1.38
N LYS A 244 22.82 1.59 2.49
CA LYS A 244 21.46 1.05 2.48
C LYS A 244 20.56 1.94 3.33
N GLN A 245 19.44 2.33 2.74
CA GLN A 245 18.46 3.28 3.28
C GLN A 245 17.42 2.52 4.11
N GLY A 246 16.87 3.14 5.17
CA GLY A 246 15.87 2.50 6.02
C GLY A 246 14.59 2.08 5.28
N PHE A 247 14.19 2.81 4.23
CA PHE A 247 13.08 2.41 3.35
C PHE A 247 13.30 1.07 2.67
N TRP A 248 14.52 0.84 2.18
CA TRP A 248 14.87 -0.41 1.50
C TRP A 248 14.79 -1.59 2.46
N GLU A 249 15.32 -1.45 3.67
CA GLU A 249 15.28 -2.51 4.69
C GLU A 249 13.85 -2.88 5.08
N GLU A 250 13.01 -1.88 5.33
CA GLU A 250 11.61 -2.10 5.70
C GLU A 250 10.82 -2.74 4.53
N PHE A 251 11.04 -2.27 3.30
CA PHE A 251 10.43 -2.88 2.12
C PHE A 251 10.90 -4.32 1.91
N GLU A 252 12.19 -4.63 2.09
CA GLU A 252 12.70 -5.99 1.95
C GLU A 252 12.14 -6.95 3.02
N VAL A 253 11.91 -6.49 4.25
CA VAL A 253 11.22 -7.30 5.28
C VAL A 253 9.80 -7.65 4.83
N LEU A 254 9.08 -6.71 4.20
CA LEU A 254 7.77 -6.97 3.62
C LEU A 254 7.86 -7.96 2.44
N GLN A 255 8.87 -7.81 1.58
CA GLN A 255 9.16 -8.69 0.45
C GLN A 255 9.41 -10.15 0.89
N GLN A 256 10.08 -10.37 2.02
CA GLN A 256 10.35 -11.71 2.54
C GLN A 256 9.07 -12.50 2.92
N GLN A 257 7.97 -11.80 3.19
CA GLN A 257 6.69 -12.41 3.58
C GLN A 257 5.87 -12.90 2.38
N GLU A 258 6.24 -12.57 1.14
CA GLU A 258 5.50 -12.97 -0.06
C GLU A 258 5.33 -14.49 -0.20
N CYS A 259 6.30 -15.29 0.28
CA CYS A 259 6.19 -16.76 0.25
C CYS A 259 5.06 -17.29 1.16
N LYS A 260 4.61 -16.52 2.15
CA LYS A 260 3.46 -16.85 3.00
C LYS A 260 2.12 -16.57 2.29
N LEU A 261 2.15 -15.86 1.15
CA LEU A 261 0.98 -15.38 0.40
C LEU A 261 0.85 -16.05 -0.98
N LEU A 262 1.42 -17.25 -1.17
CA LEU A 262 1.27 -18.05 -2.39
C LEU A 262 -0.11 -18.72 -2.45
N TYR A 263 -1.17 -17.91 -2.52
CA TYR A 263 -2.54 -18.38 -2.58
C TYR A 263 -2.91 -18.96 -3.96
N PRO A 264 -3.95 -19.83 -4.03
CA PRO A 264 -4.41 -20.41 -5.28
C PRO A 264 -4.83 -19.36 -6.32
N ARG A 265 -4.49 -19.63 -7.59
CA ARG A 265 -4.79 -18.82 -8.78
C ARG A 265 -5.26 -19.71 -9.94
N LYS A 266 -5.91 -20.82 -9.61
CA LYS A 266 -6.25 -21.90 -10.54
C LYS A 266 -7.22 -21.43 -11.61
N GLU A 267 -8.15 -20.54 -11.26
CA GLU A 267 -9.14 -20.00 -12.20
C GLU A 267 -8.48 -19.23 -13.33
N GLY A 268 -7.48 -18.40 -13.01
CA GLY A 268 -6.71 -17.67 -14.02
C GLY A 268 -5.80 -18.54 -14.89
N GLN A 269 -5.47 -19.75 -14.44
CA GLN A 269 -4.59 -20.70 -15.16
C GLN A 269 -5.34 -21.57 -16.17
N LYS A 270 -6.68 -21.64 -16.07
CA LYS A 270 -7.54 -22.41 -17.00
C LYS A 270 -7.27 -22.02 -18.45
N ALA A 271 -7.31 -22.99 -19.36
CA ALA A 271 -6.93 -22.81 -20.75
C ALA A 271 -7.73 -21.70 -21.44
N GLU A 272 -9.03 -21.63 -21.11
CA GLU A 272 -10.01 -20.71 -21.66
C GLU A 272 -9.83 -19.27 -21.14
N ASN A 273 -9.19 -19.12 -19.98
CA ASN A 273 -8.92 -17.83 -19.34
C ASN A 273 -7.55 -17.24 -19.69
N LYS A 274 -6.64 -18.03 -20.29
CA LYS A 274 -5.27 -17.57 -20.63
C LYS A 274 -5.28 -16.30 -21.49
N SER A 275 -6.15 -16.21 -22.49
CA SER A 275 -6.26 -15.05 -23.37
C SER A 275 -6.93 -13.84 -22.72
N LYS A 276 -7.54 -14.01 -21.53
CA LYS A 276 -8.13 -12.93 -20.74
C LYS A 276 -7.12 -12.28 -19.79
N ASN A 277 -5.90 -12.81 -19.70
CA ASN A 277 -4.82 -12.28 -18.87
C ASN A 277 -3.85 -11.45 -19.71
N ARG A 278 -3.64 -10.19 -19.34
CA ARG A 278 -2.64 -9.34 -20.02
C ARG A 278 -1.23 -9.89 -19.85
N TYR A 279 -0.95 -10.46 -18.69
CA TYR A 279 0.31 -11.12 -18.37
C TYR A 279 0.01 -12.53 -17.88
N LYS A 280 0.62 -13.51 -18.54
CA LYS A 280 0.36 -14.94 -18.33
C LYS A 280 0.47 -15.38 -16.86
N ASN A 281 1.42 -14.83 -16.11
CA ASN A 281 1.68 -15.23 -14.73
C ASN A 281 1.27 -14.17 -13.68
N ILE A 282 0.48 -13.16 -14.06
CA ILE A 282 -0.10 -12.19 -13.12
C ILE A 282 -1.61 -12.42 -13.07
N LEU A 283 -2.02 -13.23 -12.12
CA LEU A 283 -3.37 -13.80 -12.03
C LEU A 283 -4.05 -13.39 -10.73
N PRO A 284 -5.38 -13.26 -10.71
CA PRO A 284 -6.12 -12.98 -9.49
C PRO A 284 -6.07 -14.18 -8.54
N PHE A 285 -6.08 -13.94 -7.23
CA PHE A 285 -6.32 -15.01 -6.26
C PHE A 285 -7.76 -15.53 -6.38
N ASP A 286 -7.93 -16.85 -6.31
CA ASP A 286 -9.24 -17.49 -6.47
C ASP A 286 -10.21 -17.07 -5.35
N THR A 287 -9.70 -16.82 -4.13
CA THR A 287 -10.51 -16.52 -2.93
C THR A 287 -11.14 -15.13 -2.92
N THR A 288 -10.62 -14.19 -3.70
CA THR A 288 -11.05 -12.79 -3.72
C THR A 288 -11.31 -12.29 -5.13
N ARG A 289 -11.28 -13.16 -6.14
CA ARG A 289 -11.52 -12.77 -7.53
C ARG A 289 -12.93 -12.21 -7.68
N VAL A 290 -13.11 -11.33 -8.65
CA VAL A 290 -14.47 -10.93 -9.06
C VAL A 290 -15.01 -12.00 -10.00
N GLU A 291 -16.15 -12.60 -9.65
CA GLU A 291 -16.86 -13.56 -10.48
C GLU A 291 -17.94 -12.85 -11.28
N ILE A 292 -17.92 -12.97 -12.60
CA ILE A 292 -18.98 -12.44 -13.46
C ILE A 292 -20.24 -13.29 -13.22
N ARG A 293 -21.32 -12.69 -12.72
CA ARG A 293 -22.54 -13.42 -12.29
C ARG A 293 -23.41 -13.81 -13.47
N GLU A 294 -23.51 -12.93 -14.46
CA GLU A 294 -24.29 -13.18 -15.69
C GLU A 294 -23.40 -13.82 -16.75
N THR A 295 -23.30 -15.13 -16.64
CA THR A 295 -22.48 -15.99 -17.49
C THR A 295 -23.27 -16.55 -18.66
N ASP A 296 -22.52 -16.96 -19.69
CA ASP A 296 -23.05 -17.82 -20.74
C ASP A 296 -22.66 -19.27 -20.37
N PRO A 297 -23.61 -20.14 -20.01
CA PRO A 297 -23.33 -21.51 -19.57
C PRO A 297 -22.59 -22.34 -20.62
N ASP A 298 -22.76 -22.00 -21.90
CA ASP A 298 -22.16 -22.72 -23.03
C ASP A 298 -20.72 -22.26 -23.30
N ILE A 299 -20.26 -21.18 -22.66
CA ILE A 299 -18.91 -20.63 -22.80
C ILE A 299 -18.12 -20.89 -21.52
N PRO A 300 -17.20 -21.87 -21.51
CA PRO A 300 -16.32 -22.10 -20.37
C PRO A 300 -15.48 -20.86 -20.03
N GLY A 301 -15.34 -20.57 -18.73
CA GLY A 301 -14.61 -19.38 -18.24
C GLY A 301 -15.35 -18.05 -18.47
N SER A 302 -16.65 -18.08 -18.79
CA SER A 302 -17.47 -16.87 -18.94
C SER A 302 -17.69 -16.10 -17.63
N ASP A 303 -17.37 -16.70 -16.48
CA ASP A 303 -17.38 -16.10 -15.14
C ASP A 303 -16.07 -15.35 -14.81
N TYR A 304 -15.05 -15.44 -15.66
CA TYR A 304 -13.71 -14.96 -15.35
C TYR A 304 -13.43 -13.54 -15.83
N ILE A 305 -12.88 -12.73 -14.92
CA ILE A 305 -12.15 -11.49 -15.19
C ILE A 305 -10.91 -11.42 -14.29
N ASN A 306 -9.80 -10.88 -14.79
CA ASN A 306 -8.59 -10.68 -13.99
C ASN A 306 -8.73 -9.47 -13.06
N ALA A 307 -9.49 -9.65 -11.97
CA ALA A 307 -9.77 -8.64 -10.96
C ALA A 307 -9.94 -9.28 -9.58
N ASN A 308 -9.62 -8.53 -8.51
CA ASN A 308 -9.88 -8.93 -7.13
C ASN A 308 -10.59 -7.82 -6.37
N TYR A 309 -11.50 -8.20 -5.48
CA TYR A 309 -11.96 -7.30 -4.43
C TYR A 309 -10.82 -7.01 -3.45
N ILE A 310 -10.69 -5.75 -3.07
CA ILE A 310 -9.76 -5.29 -2.05
C ILE A 310 -10.55 -4.54 -0.98
N GLN A 311 -10.65 -5.11 0.21
CA GLN A 311 -11.28 -4.52 1.37
C GLN A 311 -10.26 -3.69 2.15
N GLY A 312 -10.70 -2.53 2.64
CA GLY A 312 -9.94 -1.68 3.54
C GLY A 312 -9.56 -2.38 4.85
N PHE A 313 -8.59 -1.80 5.55
CA PHE A 313 -8.08 -2.32 6.82
C PHE A 313 -8.88 -1.74 7.99
N ASN A 314 -9.30 -2.58 8.95
CA ASN A 314 -9.78 -2.17 10.27
C ASN A 314 -8.94 -2.86 11.36
N ASP A 315 -8.55 -2.12 12.40
CA ASP A 315 -7.52 -2.56 13.37
C ASP A 315 -7.95 -3.80 14.21
N ASP A 316 -9.24 -4.11 14.23
CA ASP A 316 -9.83 -5.27 14.94
C ASP A 316 -9.84 -6.57 14.12
N GLY A 317 -9.37 -6.55 12.86
CA GLY A 317 -9.39 -7.73 11.98
C GLY A 317 -10.78 -8.25 11.63
N ARG A 318 -11.84 -7.48 11.95
CA ARG A 318 -13.23 -7.75 11.57
C ARG A 318 -13.60 -6.88 10.37
N HIS A 319 -14.48 -7.42 9.51
CA HIS A 319 -15.19 -6.63 8.51
C HIS A 319 -15.91 -5.49 9.25
N GLY A 320 -15.44 -4.27 9.06
CA GLY A 320 -16.18 -3.10 9.53
C GLY A 320 -17.03 -2.64 8.38
N ASP A 321 -18.33 -2.53 8.64
CA ASP A 321 -19.38 -2.17 7.69
C ASP A 321 -19.13 -0.82 6.98
N GLU A 322 -18.18 -0.02 7.49
CA GLU A 322 -17.86 1.34 7.01
C GLU A 322 -16.55 1.46 6.22
N SER A 323 -15.77 0.38 6.04
CA SER A 323 -14.49 0.47 5.30
C SER A 323 -14.70 0.52 3.79
N LYS A 324 -13.93 1.37 3.09
CA LYS A 324 -13.93 1.41 1.62
C LYS A 324 -13.62 0.04 1.02
N VAL A 325 -14.33 -0.30 -0.04
CA VAL A 325 -14.09 -1.49 -0.86
C VAL A 325 -13.68 -1.05 -2.26
N PHE A 326 -12.67 -1.71 -2.80
CA PHE A 326 -12.13 -1.48 -4.13
C PHE A 326 -12.20 -2.76 -4.97
N ILE A 327 -12.08 -2.60 -6.29
CA ILE A 327 -11.75 -3.69 -7.20
C ILE A 327 -10.44 -3.33 -7.89
N ALA A 328 -9.39 -4.11 -7.64
CA ALA A 328 -8.12 -4.00 -8.34
C ALA A 328 -8.14 -4.90 -9.59
N THR A 329 -7.96 -4.32 -10.77
CA THR A 329 -8.00 -5.05 -12.05
C THR A 329 -6.88 -4.65 -12.99
N GLN A 330 -6.61 -5.50 -14.00
CA GLN A 330 -5.66 -5.20 -15.06
C GLN A 330 -6.23 -4.17 -16.07
N GLY A 331 -5.35 -3.56 -16.87
CA GLY A 331 -5.78 -2.75 -18.01
C GLY A 331 -6.45 -3.64 -19.07
N CYS A 332 -7.61 -3.20 -19.58
CA CYS A 332 -8.46 -3.98 -20.48
C CYS A 332 -7.71 -4.47 -21.73
N LEU A 333 -7.93 -5.73 -22.13
CA LEU A 333 -7.58 -6.26 -23.44
C LEU A 333 -8.79 -6.11 -24.37
N GLN A 334 -8.57 -6.21 -25.69
CA GLN A 334 -9.64 -6.07 -26.67
C GLN A 334 -10.81 -7.05 -26.43
N ASN A 335 -10.48 -8.30 -26.07
CA ASN A 335 -11.44 -9.37 -25.78
C ASN A 335 -12.05 -9.28 -24.37
N THR A 336 -11.50 -8.48 -23.45
CA THR A 336 -12.03 -8.38 -22.07
C THR A 336 -12.82 -7.09 -21.82
N VAL A 337 -12.95 -6.19 -22.81
CA VAL A 337 -13.76 -4.97 -22.66
C VAL A 337 -15.22 -5.28 -22.29
N PRO A 338 -15.90 -6.27 -22.91
CA PRO A 338 -17.26 -6.61 -22.50
C PRO A 338 -17.34 -7.12 -21.06
N ASP A 339 -16.38 -7.97 -20.65
CA ASP A 339 -16.32 -8.51 -19.28
C ASP A 339 -16.05 -7.41 -18.25
N PHE A 340 -15.22 -6.41 -18.58
CA PHE A 340 -15.00 -5.23 -17.74
C PHE A 340 -16.29 -4.45 -17.50
N TRP A 341 -17.11 -4.23 -18.54
CA TRP A 341 -18.38 -3.54 -18.38
C TRP A 341 -19.44 -4.37 -17.65
N LYS A 342 -19.44 -5.71 -17.81
CA LYS A 342 -20.25 -6.60 -16.96
C LYS A 342 -19.88 -6.45 -15.49
N MET A 343 -18.58 -6.49 -15.17
CA MET A 343 -18.06 -6.29 -13.81
C MET A 343 -18.51 -4.93 -13.24
N VAL A 344 -18.23 -3.83 -13.94
CA VAL A 344 -18.60 -2.48 -13.51
C VAL A 344 -20.11 -2.38 -13.24
N TYR A 345 -20.94 -2.97 -14.11
CA TYR A 345 -22.39 -2.92 -13.97
C TYR A 345 -22.91 -3.79 -12.80
N GLN A 346 -22.46 -5.04 -12.68
CA GLN A 346 -22.95 -5.97 -11.65
C GLN A 346 -22.54 -5.53 -10.24
N GLU A 347 -21.37 -4.88 -10.10
CA GLU A 347 -20.85 -4.40 -8.82
C GLU A 347 -21.38 -3.02 -8.47
N ASN A 348 -22.26 -2.45 -9.31
CA ASN A 348 -22.82 -1.12 -9.12
C ASN A 348 -21.72 -0.05 -8.91
N THR A 349 -20.56 -0.24 -9.55
CA THR A 349 -19.45 0.69 -9.53
C THR A 349 -19.88 2.01 -10.13
N ARG A 350 -19.60 3.11 -9.43
CA ARG A 350 -19.84 4.47 -9.93
C ARG A 350 -18.56 5.23 -10.24
N VAL A 351 -17.43 4.84 -9.67
CA VAL A 351 -16.15 5.52 -9.89
C VAL A 351 -15.12 4.53 -10.42
N ILE A 352 -14.46 4.90 -11.52
CA ILE A 352 -13.37 4.15 -12.12
C ILE A 352 -12.11 5.01 -12.09
N VAL A 353 -11.01 4.47 -11.58
CA VAL A 353 -9.69 5.09 -11.49
C VAL A 353 -8.72 4.36 -12.41
N MET A 354 -8.29 5.02 -13.47
CA MET A 354 -7.29 4.53 -14.44
C MET A 354 -5.97 5.28 -14.21
N THR A 355 -4.89 4.55 -13.92
CA THR A 355 -3.59 5.13 -13.52
C THR A 355 -2.50 4.93 -14.56
N THR A 356 -2.89 4.90 -15.84
CA THR A 356 -1.99 4.70 -16.98
C THR A 356 -2.55 5.36 -18.23
N LYS A 357 -1.67 5.69 -19.18
CA LYS A 357 -2.08 6.00 -20.56
C LYS A 357 -2.44 4.71 -21.28
N GLU A 358 -3.13 4.80 -22.41
CA GLU A 358 -3.44 3.62 -23.24
C GLU A 358 -2.14 2.94 -23.72
N MET A 359 -1.15 3.75 -24.08
CA MET A 359 0.17 3.34 -24.54
C MET A 359 1.27 4.14 -23.84
N GLU A 360 2.32 3.45 -23.40
CA GLU A 360 3.50 4.03 -22.76
C GLU A 360 4.75 3.41 -23.38
N ARG A 361 5.68 4.23 -23.87
CA ARG A 361 6.90 3.80 -24.61
C ARG A 361 6.64 2.81 -25.74
N GLY A 362 5.58 3.03 -26.51
CA GLY A 362 5.19 2.16 -27.62
C GLY A 362 4.61 0.80 -27.19
N ARG A 363 4.35 0.58 -25.89
CA ARG A 363 3.72 -0.64 -25.37
C ARG A 363 2.28 -0.36 -24.93
N ASN A 364 1.36 -1.21 -25.37
CA ASN A 364 -0.05 -1.14 -24.95
C ASN A 364 -0.20 -1.50 -23.47
N LYS A 365 -0.69 -0.56 -22.67
CA LYS A 365 -0.94 -0.73 -21.24
C LYS A 365 -2.41 -1.04 -20.95
N CYS A 366 -3.33 -0.43 -21.71
CA CYS A 366 -4.78 -0.61 -21.60
C CYS A 366 -5.43 -0.25 -22.94
N VAL A 367 -6.35 -1.07 -23.46
CA VAL A 367 -7.16 -0.66 -24.62
C VAL A 367 -8.25 0.31 -24.18
N ARG A 368 -8.61 1.25 -25.05
CA ARG A 368 -9.75 2.14 -24.82
C ARG A 368 -11.05 1.33 -24.69
N TYR A 369 -11.72 1.46 -23.55
CA TYR A 369 -13.00 0.81 -23.24
C TYR A 369 -14.16 1.80 -23.11
N TRP A 370 -13.96 3.07 -23.47
CA TRP A 370 -14.97 4.13 -23.49
C TRP A 370 -15.06 4.73 -24.90
N PRO A 371 -16.22 5.27 -25.33
CA PRO A 371 -16.33 5.99 -26.59
C PRO A 371 -15.70 7.39 -26.52
N ASP A 372 -15.42 7.98 -27.67
CA ASP A 372 -15.00 9.39 -27.75
C ASP A 372 -16.10 10.33 -27.23
N LEU A 373 -15.75 11.58 -26.91
CA LEU A 373 -16.68 12.58 -26.37
C LEU A 373 -17.94 12.70 -27.25
N HIS A 374 -19.12 12.62 -26.63
CA HIS A 374 -20.46 12.56 -27.24
C HIS A 374 -20.75 11.31 -28.08
N GLY A 375 -19.79 10.41 -28.23
CA GLY A 375 -19.95 9.11 -28.86
C GLY A 375 -20.65 8.10 -27.94
N THR A 376 -21.20 7.08 -28.57
CA THR A 376 -21.85 5.95 -27.92
C THR A 376 -21.28 4.65 -28.48
N LYS A 377 -21.08 3.64 -27.64
CA LYS A 377 -20.61 2.32 -28.05
C LYS A 377 -21.23 1.21 -27.23
N GLU A 378 -21.52 0.09 -27.90
CA GLU A 378 -22.03 -1.13 -27.30
C GLU A 378 -20.89 -2.06 -26.91
N TYR A 379 -20.98 -2.62 -25.71
CA TYR A 379 -20.06 -3.61 -25.16
C TYR A 379 -20.89 -4.79 -24.64
N GLY A 380 -21.24 -5.70 -25.55
CA GLY A 380 -22.22 -6.74 -25.26
C GLY A 380 -23.60 -6.12 -25.02
N ARG A 381 -24.18 -6.33 -23.83
CA ARG A 381 -25.52 -5.82 -23.46
C ARG A 381 -25.49 -4.46 -22.75
N ILE A 382 -24.32 -3.84 -22.69
CA ILE A 382 -24.08 -2.56 -22.03
C ILE A 382 -23.81 -1.50 -23.10
N LEU A 383 -24.63 -0.46 -23.12
CA LEU A 383 -24.43 0.73 -23.94
C LEU A 383 -23.75 1.81 -23.10
N VAL A 384 -22.63 2.34 -23.58
CA VAL A 384 -21.90 3.42 -22.90
C VAL A 384 -21.88 4.63 -23.80
N ARG A 385 -22.26 5.79 -23.25
CA ARG A 385 -22.16 7.10 -23.89
C ARG A 385 -21.23 7.99 -23.09
N ASN A 386 -20.29 8.66 -23.76
CA ASN A 386 -19.42 9.63 -23.12
C ASN A 386 -20.09 11.00 -23.16
N VAL A 387 -20.61 11.44 -22.02
CA VAL A 387 -21.46 12.63 -21.93
C VAL A 387 -20.63 13.90 -21.88
N ASP A 388 -19.51 13.85 -21.16
CA ASP A 388 -18.69 15.01 -20.83
C ASP A 388 -17.25 14.57 -20.56
N GLU A 389 -16.29 15.39 -20.98
CA GLU A 389 -14.85 15.20 -20.72
C GLU A 389 -14.25 16.50 -20.18
N ARG A 390 -13.64 16.44 -19.01
CA ARG A 390 -13.03 17.56 -18.32
C ARG A 390 -11.55 17.29 -18.10
N PRO A 391 -10.66 17.86 -18.93
CA PRO A 391 -9.24 17.80 -18.65
C PRO A 391 -8.92 18.66 -17.42
N ALA A 392 -8.20 18.07 -16.47
CA ALA A 392 -7.53 18.76 -15.38
C ALA A 392 -6.01 18.73 -15.62
N GLN A 393 -5.23 19.28 -14.69
CA GLN A 393 -3.77 19.32 -14.82
C GLN A 393 -3.14 17.92 -14.94
N ASP A 394 -3.51 17.00 -14.04
CA ASP A 394 -2.89 15.68 -13.93
C ASP A 394 -3.74 14.53 -14.45
N TYR A 395 -5.02 14.78 -14.69
CA TYR A 395 -5.99 13.74 -15.03
C TYR A 395 -7.07 14.25 -15.99
N ILE A 396 -7.81 13.33 -16.60
CA ILE A 396 -9.04 13.61 -17.34
C ILE A 396 -10.20 12.95 -16.58
N LEU A 397 -11.26 13.71 -16.32
CA LEU A 397 -12.53 13.19 -15.82
C LEU A 397 -13.50 13.02 -16.98
N ARG A 398 -14.08 11.83 -17.13
CA ARG A 398 -15.20 11.58 -18.06
C ARG A 398 -16.46 11.24 -17.29
N LYS A 399 -17.58 11.80 -17.71
CA LYS A 399 -18.91 11.39 -17.25
C LYS A 399 -19.49 10.41 -18.25
N LEU A 400 -19.53 9.15 -17.88
CA LEU A 400 -20.06 8.07 -18.72
C LEU A 400 -21.49 7.77 -18.30
N GLU A 401 -22.40 7.72 -19.26
CA GLU A 401 -23.75 7.23 -19.09
C GLU A 401 -23.81 5.79 -19.57
N VAL A 402 -24.28 4.90 -18.69
CA VAL A 402 -24.29 3.46 -18.90
C VAL A 402 -25.72 2.96 -18.83
N THR A 403 -26.17 2.32 -19.90
CA THR A 403 -27.51 1.77 -20.04
C THR A 403 -27.44 0.27 -20.30
N ARG A 404 -28.35 -0.48 -19.69
CA ARG A 404 -28.50 -1.91 -19.95
C ARG A 404 -29.53 -2.10 -21.06
N LEU A 405 -29.15 -2.80 -22.13
CA LEU A 405 -29.95 -2.89 -23.36
C LEU A 405 -31.04 -3.96 -23.30
N ASP A 406 -30.80 -5.05 -22.56
CA ASP A 406 -31.74 -6.17 -22.41
C ASP A 406 -32.75 -5.97 -21.27
N ARG A 407 -32.64 -4.87 -20.50
CA ARG A 407 -33.50 -4.57 -19.35
C ARG A 407 -33.89 -3.10 -19.32
N LYS A 408 -35.14 -2.82 -18.94
CA LYS A 408 -35.59 -1.45 -18.67
C LYS A 408 -35.16 -1.03 -17.27
N GLU A 409 -33.89 -0.69 -17.12
CA GLU A 409 -33.32 -0.13 -15.90
C GLU A 409 -32.98 1.37 -16.08
N PRO A 410 -32.98 2.17 -15.00
CA PRO A 410 -32.52 3.55 -15.06
C PRO A 410 -31.06 3.64 -15.54
N VAL A 411 -30.76 4.72 -16.27
CA VAL A 411 -29.38 5.03 -16.67
C VAL A 411 -28.48 5.21 -15.45
N ARG A 412 -27.26 4.69 -15.52
CA ARG A 412 -26.25 4.85 -14.46
C ARG A 412 -25.17 5.79 -14.94
N TYR A 413 -24.84 6.77 -14.11
CA TYR A 413 -23.67 7.61 -14.36
C TYR A 413 -22.45 7.02 -13.67
N ILE A 414 -21.34 7.02 -14.41
CA ILE A 414 -20.03 6.55 -13.96
C ILE A 414 -19.01 7.64 -14.21
N TRP A 415 -18.27 7.98 -13.16
CA TRP A 415 -17.19 8.96 -13.20
C TRP A 415 -15.88 8.23 -13.45
N HIS A 416 -15.32 8.43 -14.63
CA HIS A 416 -14.07 7.82 -15.08
C HIS A 416 -12.94 8.82 -14.92
N TYR A 417 -12.06 8.56 -13.96
CA TYR A 417 -10.89 9.34 -13.63
C TYR A 417 -9.65 8.68 -14.24
N GLN A 418 -9.01 9.34 -15.20
CA GLN A 418 -7.76 8.85 -15.82
C GLN A 418 -6.59 9.75 -15.46
N TYR A 419 -5.70 9.28 -14.59
CA TYR A 419 -4.46 9.97 -14.23
C TYR A 419 -3.40 9.78 -15.32
N LEU A 420 -2.83 10.88 -15.81
CA LEU A 420 -1.98 10.92 -17.01
C LEU A 420 -0.52 11.29 -16.73
N THR A 421 -0.22 11.86 -15.57
CA THR A 421 1.11 12.37 -15.23
C THR A 421 1.95 11.40 -14.41
N TRP A 422 1.47 10.17 -14.17
CA TRP A 422 2.30 9.12 -13.60
C TRP A 422 3.41 8.73 -14.59
N PRO A 423 4.70 8.73 -14.18
CA PRO A 423 5.80 8.42 -15.09
C PRO A 423 5.86 6.94 -15.48
N ASP A 424 6.33 6.65 -16.70
CA ASP A 424 6.45 5.27 -17.20
C ASP A 424 7.27 4.35 -16.26
N HIS A 425 8.27 4.91 -15.58
CA HIS A 425 9.11 4.23 -14.60
C HIS A 425 9.17 5.03 -13.30
N GLY A 426 9.14 4.31 -12.18
CA GLY A 426 9.19 4.92 -10.85
C GLY A 426 7.85 5.52 -10.43
N VAL A 427 7.91 6.71 -9.82
CA VAL A 427 6.81 7.40 -9.15
C VAL A 427 6.85 8.89 -9.47
N PRO A 428 5.74 9.63 -9.35
CA PRO A 428 5.77 11.09 -9.40
C PRO A 428 6.78 11.66 -8.39
N ASN A 429 7.44 12.77 -8.75
CA ASN A 429 8.45 13.40 -7.88
C ASN A 429 7.81 13.97 -6.61
N GLU A 430 6.60 14.52 -6.73
CA GLU A 430 5.83 15.12 -5.65
C GLU A 430 4.46 14.44 -5.54
N PRO A 431 3.94 14.19 -4.32
CA PRO A 431 2.67 13.49 -4.16
C PRO A 431 1.44 14.39 -4.30
N GLY A 432 1.58 15.72 -4.29
CA GLY A 432 0.46 16.67 -4.32
C GLY A 432 -0.57 16.43 -5.43
N GLY A 433 -0.13 16.15 -6.67
CA GLY A 433 -1.05 15.87 -7.78
C GLY A 433 -1.87 14.59 -7.58
N VAL A 434 -1.26 13.55 -6.99
CA VAL A 434 -1.95 12.29 -6.65
C VAL A 434 -2.92 12.49 -5.48
N LEU A 435 -2.54 13.27 -4.47
CA LEU A 435 -3.40 13.58 -3.32
C LEU A 435 -4.64 14.36 -3.75
N TRP A 436 -4.47 15.41 -4.58
CA TRP A 436 -5.57 16.17 -5.14
C TRP A 436 -6.51 15.31 -5.99
N PHE A 437 -5.93 14.44 -6.83
CA PHE A 437 -6.69 13.47 -7.60
C PHE A 437 -7.54 12.53 -6.73
N LEU A 438 -6.96 12.00 -5.65
CA LEU A 438 -7.67 11.14 -4.70
C LEU A 438 -8.75 11.89 -3.91
N GLU A 439 -8.51 13.14 -3.53
CA GLU A 439 -9.51 14.01 -2.89
C GLU A 439 -10.76 14.13 -3.76
N GLU A 440 -10.60 14.37 -5.07
CA GLU A 440 -11.71 14.47 -6.03
C GLU A 440 -12.44 13.14 -6.29
N VAL A 441 -11.68 12.03 -6.40
CA VAL A 441 -12.22 10.67 -6.49
C VAL A 441 -13.10 10.36 -5.28
N ASN A 442 -12.59 10.65 -4.07
CA ASN A 442 -13.28 10.40 -2.81
C ASN A 442 -14.51 11.27 -2.62
N ARG A 443 -14.40 12.56 -2.96
CA ARG A 443 -15.53 13.50 -2.96
C ARG A 443 -16.64 13.02 -3.90
N THR A 444 -16.27 12.46 -5.05
CA THR A 444 -17.26 11.91 -5.98
C THR A 444 -17.95 10.68 -5.39
N GLN A 445 -17.17 9.72 -4.86
CA GLN A 445 -17.72 8.50 -4.27
C GLN A 445 -18.65 8.82 -3.09
N SER A 446 -18.29 9.76 -2.21
CA SER A 446 -19.08 10.11 -1.01
C SER A 446 -20.43 10.76 -1.34
N THR A 447 -20.56 11.41 -2.49
CA THR A 447 -21.85 11.96 -2.97
C THR A 447 -22.83 10.90 -3.46
N LEU A 448 -22.44 9.62 -3.46
CA LEU A 448 -23.19 8.50 -4.02
C LEU A 448 -23.40 7.40 -2.97
N PRO A 449 -24.40 7.52 -2.07
CA PRO A 449 -24.55 6.63 -0.90
C PRO A 449 -24.71 5.14 -1.22
N SER A 450 -25.20 4.82 -2.42
CA SER A 450 -25.40 3.44 -2.90
C SER A 450 -24.36 3.00 -3.92
N ALA A 451 -23.25 3.73 -4.07
CA ALA A 451 -22.19 3.33 -4.98
C ALA A 451 -21.48 2.06 -4.47
N GLY A 452 -21.28 1.10 -5.37
CA GLY A 452 -20.44 -0.06 -5.10
C GLY A 452 -18.95 0.27 -5.11
N PRO A 453 -18.08 -0.76 -5.14
CA PRO A 453 -16.64 -0.60 -5.06
C PRO A 453 -16.05 0.32 -6.13
N ILE A 454 -15.03 1.10 -5.75
CA ILE A 454 -14.23 1.88 -6.69
C ILE A 454 -13.36 0.91 -7.50
N VAL A 455 -13.48 0.92 -8.82
CA VAL A 455 -12.61 0.12 -9.70
C VAL A 455 -11.31 0.88 -9.93
N VAL A 456 -10.16 0.29 -9.59
CA VAL A 456 -8.84 0.89 -9.78
C VAL A 456 -8.01 -0.04 -10.69
N HIS A 457 -7.42 0.51 -11.75
CA HIS A 457 -6.58 -0.27 -12.66
C HIS A 457 -5.41 0.52 -13.25
N CYS A 458 -4.43 -0.23 -13.75
CA CYS A 458 -3.27 0.28 -14.46
C CYS A 458 -2.98 -0.63 -15.67
N SER A 459 -1.76 -1.18 -15.77
CA SER A 459 -1.45 -2.23 -16.74
C SER A 459 -1.69 -3.63 -16.16
N ALA A 460 -0.89 -4.05 -15.19
CA ALA A 460 -1.05 -5.35 -14.52
C ALA A 460 -2.06 -5.33 -13.36
N GLY A 461 -2.41 -4.14 -12.87
CA GLY A 461 -3.31 -3.97 -11.75
C GLY A 461 -2.70 -4.30 -10.38
N ILE A 462 -1.38 -4.12 -10.21
CA ILE A 462 -0.65 -4.46 -8.97
C ILE A 462 0.26 -3.35 -8.46
N GLY A 463 1.04 -2.70 -9.32
CA GLY A 463 1.97 -1.62 -8.96
C GLY A 463 1.27 -0.32 -8.61
N ARG A 464 1.05 0.54 -9.63
CA ARG A 464 0.35 1.84 -9.47
C ARG A 464 -1.02 1.70 -8.80
N THR A 465 -1.79 0.68 -9.20
CA THR A 465 -3.08 0.33 -8.59
C THR A 465 -2.94 0.07 -7.09
N GLY A 466 -1.97 -0.76 -6.67
CA GLY A 466 -1.75 -1.02 -5.25
C GLY A 466 -1.28 0.21 -4.49
N THR A 467 -0.41 1.03 -5.09
CA THR A 467 0.03 2.29 -4.48
C THR A 467 -1.14 3.24 -4.22
N ILE A 468 -2.01 3.44 -5.22
CA ILE A 468 -3.19 4.31 -5.10
C ILE A 468 -4.17 3.80 -4.04
N ILE A 469 -4.49 2.50 -4.07
CA ILE A 469 -5.40 1.89 -3.09
C ILE A 469 -4.85 2.03 -1.66
N VAL A 470 -3.56 1.77 -1.44
CA VAL A 470 -2.96 1.85 -0.10
C VAL A 470 -2.95 3.29 0.42
N ILE A 471 -2.60 4.27 -0.41
CA ILE A 471 -2.67 5.69 -0.03
C ILE A 471 -4.12 6.03 0.36
N ASP A 472 -5.10 5.62 -0.43
CA ASP A 472 -6.50 5.93 -0.17
C ASP A 472 -7.03 5.28 1.12
N ILE A 473 -6.63 4.03 1.42
CA ILE A 473 -6.97 3.36 2.67
C ILE A 473 -6.36 4.11 3.88
N LEU A 474 -5.10 4.52 3.80
CA LEU A 474 -4.43 5.22 4.90
C LEU A 474 -5.03 6.60 5.15
N ILE A 475 -5.34 7.34 4.09
CA ILE A 475 -6.04 8.63 4.17
C ILE A 475 -7.44 8.45 4.78
N ASP A 476 -8.16 7.41 4.38
CA ASP A 476 -9.48 7.09 4.93
C ASP A 476 -9.43 6.79 6.44
N ILE A 477 -8.42 6.03 6.90
CA ILE A 477 -8.18 5.78 8.33
C ILE A 477 -7.94 7.10 9.07
N ILE A 478 -7.06 7.96 8.54
CA ILE A 478 -6.75 9.26 9.14
C ILE A 478 -8.00 10.16 9.19
N ASN A 479 -8.84 10.15 8.15
CA ASN A 479 -10.06 10.94 8.12
C ASN A 479 -11.10 10.46 9.13
N ARG A 480 -11.24 9.14 9.32
CA ARG A 480 -12.18 8.57 10.28
C ARG A 480 -11.71 8.71 11.73
N GLN A 481 -10.42 8.57 11.99
CA GLN A 481 -9.86 8.49 13.34
C GLN A 481 -9.13 9.75 13.81
N GLY A 482 -8.87 10.71 12.91
CA GLY A 482 -8.10 11.92 13.18
C GLY A 482 -6.58 11.72 13.06
N LEU A 483 -5.84 12.81 13.28
CA LEU A 483 -4.37 12.83 13.10
C LEU A 483 -3.60 12.09 14.20
N ASP A 484 -4.24 11.82 15.34
CA ASP A 484 -3.63 11.08 16.44
C ASP A 484 -3.80 9.56 16.33
N CYS A 485 -4.33 9.08 15.20
CA CYS A 485 -4.49 7.65 14.96
C CYS A 485 -3.15 6.93 14.71
N ASP A 486 -3.17 5.61 14.87
CA ASP A 486 -2.05 4.76 14.50
C ASP A 486 -2.15 4.31 13.04
N ILE A 487 -1.03 4.38 12.34
CA ILE A 487 -0.86 3.87 10.97
C ILE A 487 0.32 2.90 10.93
N ASP A 488 0.20 1.83 10.14
CA ASP A 488 1.27 0.86 9.87
C ASP A 488 1.26 0.53 8.38
N ILE A 489 2.04 1.31 7.61
CA ILE A 489 2.08 1.25 6.15
C ILE A 489 2.44 -0.16 5.63
N PRO A 490 3.51 -0.83 6.10
CA PRO A 490 3.80 -2.19 5.64
C PRO A 490 2.72 -3.20 6.03
N LYS A 491 2.06 -3.07 7.19
CA LYS A 491 0.91 -3.93 7.54
C LYS A 491 -0.28 -3.70 6.61
N THR A 492 -0.59 -2.45 6.25
CA THR A 492 -1.64 -2.13 5.27
C THR A 492 -1.32 -2.71 3.89
N ILE A 493 -0.07 -2.60 3.42
CA ILE A 493 0.34 -3.22 2.16
C ILE A 493 0.24 -4.74 2.23
N GLN A 494 0.70 -5.34 3.34
CA GLN A 494 0.58 -6.79 3.56
C GLN A 494 -0.88 -7.26 3.51
N TRP A 495 -1.80 -6.49 4.10
CA TRP A 495 -3.24 -6.76 4.07
C TRP A 495 -3.80 -6.73 2.64
N VAL A 496 -3.42 -5.72 1.84
CA VAL A 496 -3.84 -5.64 0.44
C VAL A 496 -3.20 -6.75 -0.41
N ARG A 497 -1.95 -7.14 -0.11
CA ARG A 497 -1.26 -8.27 -0.75
C ARG A 497 -1.86 -9.64 -0.45
N GLN A 498 -2.63 -9.78 0.63
CA GLN A 498 -3.39 -11.00 0.89
C GLN A 498 -4.60 -11.15 -0.05
N GLN A 499 -5.04 -10.06 -0.68
CA GLN A 499 -6.24 -10.03 -1.50
C GLN A 499 -5.92 -9.98 -3.00
N ARG A 500 -4.73 -9.52 -3.38
CA ARG A 500 -4.20 -9.64 -4.75
C ARG A 500 -2.66 -9.68 -4.70
N SER A 501 -2.06 -10.55 -5.49
CA SER A 501 -0.60 -10.70 -5.48
C SER A 501 0.13 -9.45 -5.96
N GLY A 502 1.30 -9.18 -5.37
CA GLY A 502 2.23 -8.15 -5.86
C GLY A 502 1.76 -6.70 -5.69
N MET A 503 0.77 -6.42 -4.84
CA MET A 503 0.31 -5.04 -4.62
C MET A 503 1.45 -4.17 -4.06
N VAL A 504 1.75 -3.05 -4.72
CA VAL A 504 2.96 -2.22 -4.52
C VAL A 504 4.24 -2.99 -4.92
N GLN A 505 4.86 -2.63 -6.04
CA GLN A 505 5.90 -3.44 -6.70
C GLN A 505 7.33 -3.04 -6.36
N THR A 506 7.60 -1.78 -6.04
CA THR A 506 8.97 -1.25 -5.90
C THR A 506 9.15 -0.46 -4.62
N GLU A 507 10.40 -0.34 -4.16
CA GLU A 507 10.77 0.54 -3.06
C GLU A 507 10.39 2.01 -3.36
N ALA A 508 10.52 2.46 -4.60
CA ALA A 508 10.12 3.81 -5.00
C ALA A 508 8.62 4.07 -4.74
N GLN A 509 7.76 3.10 -5.08
CA GLN A 509 6.33 3.15 -4.76
C GLN A 509 6.08 3.09 -3.25
N TYR A 510 6.82 2.26 -2.53
CA TYR A 510 6.75 2.16 -1.08
C TYR A 510 7.05 3.49 -0.40
N LYS A 511 8.17 4.12 -0.76
CA LYS A 511 8.58 5.46 -0.29
C LYS A 511 7.56 6.53 -0.68
N PHE A 512 7.01 6.45 -1.89
CA PHE A 512 5.98 7.39 -2.35
C PHE A 512 4.71 7.35 -1.50
N ILE A 513 4.30 6.18 -0.99
CA ILE A 513 3.16 6.07 -0.06
C ILE A 513 3.44 6.88 1.22
N TYR A 514 4.63 6.72 1.81
CA TYR A 514 5.05 7.50 2.97
C TYR A 514 5.04 9.00 2.70
N MET A 515 5.61 9.43 1.58
CA MET A 515 5.64 10.85 1.18
C MET A 515 4.23 11.41 0.98
N ALA A 516 3.33 10.65 0.35
CA ALA A 516 1.95 11.06 0.14
C ALA A 516 1.18 11.20 1.46
N VAL A 517 1.31 10.23 2.35
CA VAL A 517 0.65 10.27 3.67
C VAL A 517 1.22 11.40 4.52
N GLN A 518 2.53 11.64 4.47
CA GLN A 518 3.17 12.79 5.13
C GLN A 518 2.59 14.11 4.63
N GLN A 519 2.62 14.36 3.31
CA GLN A 519 2.10 15.62 2.75
C GLN A 519 0.60 15.80 3.06
N TYR A 520 -0.17 14.72 3.07
CA TYR A 520 -1.58 14.75 3.45
C TYR A 520 -1.76 15.25 4.90
N ILE A 521 -1.01 14.68 5.84
CA ILE A 521 -1.04 15.04 7.26
C ILE A 521 -0.58 16.48 7.47
N ASP A 522 0.51 16.90 6.84
CA ASP A 522 1.01 18.28 6.91
C ASP A 522 -0.05 19.28 6.42
N THR A 523 -0.77 18.93 5.36
CA THR A 523 -1.86 19.76 4.81
C THR A 523 -3.05 19.81 5.76
N ALA A 524 -3.44 18.66 6.34
CA ALA A 524 -4.54 18.59 7.30
C ALA A 524 -4.22 19.35 8.61
N GLN A 525 -2.99 19.26 9.12
CA GLN A 525 -2.53 20.05 10.29
C GLN A 525 -2.63 21.54 10.01
N LYS A 526 -2.12 22.02 8.87
CA LYS A 526 -2.21 23.44 8.49
C LYS A 526 -3.67 23.93 8.39
N ARG A 527 -4.56 23.13 7.78
CA ARG A 527 -6.01 23.44 7.71
C ARG A 527 -6.60 23.59 9.12
N LEU A 528 -6.31 22.67 10.04
CA LEU A 528 -6.77 22.73 11.43
C LEU A 528 -6.25 23.95 12.19
N GLU A 529 -4.96 24.29 12.04
CA GLU A 529 -4.38 25.49 12.66
C GLU A 529 -5.04 26.77 12.14
N GLU A 530 -5.32 26.86 10.84
CA GLU A 530 -6.01 28.01 10.24
C GLU A 530 -7.43 28.16 10.77
N GLU A 531 -8.18 27.06 10.90
CA GLU A 531 -9.51 27.06 11.50
C GLU A 531 -9.47 27.51 12.97
N GLN A 532 -8.48 27.05 13.74
CA GLN A 532 -8.30 27.49 15.13
C GLN A 532 -7.94 28.97 15.22
N ARG A 533 -7.03 29.46 14.36
CA ARG A 533 -6.68 30.89 14.27
C ARG A 533 -7.90 31.74 13.92
N ASN A 534 -8.74 31.30 12.98
CA ASN A 534 -9.96 32.01 12.58
C ASN A 534 -10.99 32.04 13.72
N LYS A 535 -11.20 30.91 14.40
CA LYS A 535 -12.08 30.85 15.59
C LYS A 535 -11.59 31.75 16.74
N MET A 536 -10.28 31.87 16.96
CA MET A 536 -9.72 32.81 17.95
C MET A 536 -9.98 34.26 17.54
N LYS A 537 -9.75 34.62 16.28
CA LYS A 537 -10.06 35.96 15.76
C LYS A 537 -11.54 36.30 15.89
N GLU A 538 -12.45 35.39 15.53
CA GLU A 538 -13.90 35.59 15.70
C GLU A 538 -14.31 35.83 17.16
N ARG A 539 -13.68 35.12 18.11
CA ARG A 539 -13.88 35.36 19.56
C ARG A 539 -13.33 36.71 19.99
N GLU A 540 -12.17 37.14 19.47
CA GLU A 540 -11.61 38.46 19.74
C GLU A 540 -12.50 39.59 19.20
N TYR A 541 -12.99 39.49 17.96
CA TYR A 541 -13.93 40.46 17.38
C TYR A 541 -15.27 40.50 18.13
N SER A 542 -15.76 39.36 18.63
CA SER A 542 -16.97 39.29 19.45
C SER A 542 -16.80 39.90 20.84
N ASN A 543 -15.57 40.03 21.32
CA ASN A 543 -15.22 40.62 22.62
C ASN A 543 -14.94 42.13 22.55
N ILE A 544 -14.88 42.73 21.35
CA ILE A 544 -14.79 44.19 21.19
C ILE A 544 -16.20 44.77 21.39
N LYS A 545 -16.59 45.00 22.66
CA LYS A 545 -17.70 45.92 22.96
C LYS A 545 -17.28 47.32 22.55
N TYR A 546 -17.98 47.90 21.57
CA TYR A 546 -17.91 49.34 21.30
C TYR A 546 -18.17 50.10 22.61
N GLY A 547 -17.14 50.81 23.09
CA GLY A 547 -17.25 51.67 24.25
C GLY A 547 -18.32 52.73 24.02
N HIS A 548 -19.35 52.72 24.86
CA HIS A 548 -20.32 53.80 24.95
C HIS A 548 -19.60 55.14 25.12
N MET A 549 -19.69 56.03 24.13
CA MET A 549 -19.45 57.45 24.37
C MET A 549 -20.49 57.93 25.38
N THR A 550 -20.01 58.36 26.53
CA THR A 550 -20.81 58.96 27.60
C THR A 550 -21.40 60.28 27.12
N ASN A 551 -22.70 60.30 26.83
CA ASN A 551 -23.46 61.55 26.80
C ASN A 551 -24.27 61.65 28.08
N SER A 552 -23.86 62.58 28.93
CA SER A 552 -24.54 62.99 30.14
C SER A 552 -25.94 63.53 29.83
N ARG A 553 -27.00 62.93 30.39
CA ARG A 553 -28.09 63.67 31.04
C ARG A 553 -29.05 62.75 31.79
N SER A 554 -29.23 63.12 33.06
CA SER A 554 -30.12 62.65 34.11
C SER A 554 -31.60 62.45 33.74
N LYS A 555 -32.24 61.36 34.17
CA LYS A 555 -33.15 61.31 35.35
C LYS A 555 -34.00 60.01 35.42
N SER A 556 -34.03 59.45 36.64
CA SER A 556 -35.10 58.76 37.37
C SER A 556 -35.80 57.49 36.84
N ASN A 557 -35.51 56.37 37.54
CA ASN A 557 -36.41 55.40 38.20
C ASN A 557 -37.83 55.16 37.65
N MET A 558 -38.16 53.90 37.31
CA MET A 558 -38.88 52.96 38.19
C MET A 558 -39.04 51.58 37.55
N ALA A 559 -39.30 50.60 38.41
CA ALA A 559 -39.10 49.17 38.25
C ALA A 559 -40.34 48.37 37.79
N SER A 560 -40.09 47.07 37.51
CA SER A 560 -41.01 45.91 37.68
C SER A 560 -42.10 45.78 36.60
N SER A 561 -42.50 44.63 36.05
CA SER A 561 -42.25 43.19 36.27
C SER A 561 -43.09 42.41 35.24
N ARG A 562 -42.70 41.16 34.94
CA ARG A 562 -43.54 40.04 34.39
C ARG A 562 -44.11 40.28 32.97
N SER A 563 -44.31 39.31 32.09
CA SER A 563 -44.45 37.86 32.15
C SER A 563 -44.55 37.31 30.71
N SER A 564 -44.10 36.07 30.52
CA SER A 564 -44.54 34.99 29.61
C SER A 564 -45.47 35.22 28.39
N SER A 565 -45.32 34.28 27.44
CA SER A 565 -46.24 33.79 26.38
C SER A 565 -45.88 34.28 24.95
N VAL A 566 -45.44 33.42 24.01
CA VAL A 566 -46.03 32.23 23.35
C VAL A 566 -46.72 32.61 22.02
N LEU A 567 -46.23 31.98 20.94
CA LEU A 567 -46.85 31.67 19.63
C LEU A 567 -47.16 32.80 18.64
N THR A 568 -46.63 32.67 17.42
CA THR A 568 -47.32 32.27 16.17
C THR A 568 -46.36 32.52 14.98
N ASN A 569 -46.06 31.51 14.16
CA ASN A 569 -46.69 31.21 12.84
C ASN A 569 -46.66 32.42 11.90
N ASP A 570 -46.38 32.34 10.61
CA ASP A 570 -45.94 31.31 9.66
C ASP A 570 -45.77 32.11 8.34
N ASP A 571 -45.15 31.46 7.36
CA ASP A 571 -45.43 31.64 5.93
C ASP A 571 -44.84 32.81 5.11
N ALA A 572 -43.91 32.38 4.26
CA ALA A 572 -44.08 32.25 2.81
C ALA A 572 -43.69 33.40 1.86
N SER A 573 -42.91 32.95 0.86
CA SER A 573 -42.87 33.37 -0.55
C SER A 573 -42.32 34.77 -0.87
N SER A 574 -41.17 34.84 -1.57
CA SER A 574 -41.06 35.05 -3.03
C SER A 574 -41.46 36.49 -3.43
N VAL A 575 -40.71 37.35 -4.13
CA VAL A 575 -39.86 37.15 -5.33
C VAL A 575 -39.48 38.56 -5.91
N TYR A 576 -38.36 38.67 -6.64
CA TYR A 576 -37.91 39.75 -7.59
C TYR A 576 -37.64 41.18 -7.03
N GLU A 577 -36.74 42.05 -7.54
CA GLU A 577 -35.86 42.09 -8.72
C GLU A 577 -34.79 43.20 -8.55
N ASN A 578 -33.58 42.95 -9.09
CA ASN A 578 -32.62 43.82 -9.79
C ASN A 578 -32.56 45.35 -9.61
N ILE A 579 -31.33 45.89 -9.66
CA ILE A 579 -30.86 46.90 -10.66
C ILE A 579 -29.34 47.13 -10.54
N ASN A 580 -28.65 46.94 -11.68
CA ASN A 580 -27.47 47.62 -12.28
C ASN A 580 -26.19 47.94 -11.49
N PHE A 581 -24.99 48.08 -12.09
CA PHE A 581 -24.27 47.62 -13.30
C PHE A 581 -23.00 48.51 -13.32
N LYS A 582 -21.79 47.98 -13.56
CA LYS A 582 -20.79 48.52 -14.52
C LYS A 582 -19.42 47.82 -14.43
N THR A 583 -19.06 47.24 -15.56
CA THR A 583 -17.74 46.75 -16.02
C THR A 583 -16.83 47.89 -16.47
N PRO A 584 -15.53 47.60 -16.69
CA PRO A 584 -14.77 48.26 -17.74
C PRO A 584 -14.19 47.27 -18.77
N GLN A 585 -14.39 47.59 -20.06
CA GLN A 585 -13.66 47.06 -21.21
C GLN A 585 -12.35 47.84 -21.43
N THR A 586 -11.34 47.19 -22.02
CA THR A 586 -10.38 47.86 -22.91
C THR A 586 -10.13 46.99 -24.15
N SER A 587 -9.90 47.66 -25.27
CA SER A 587 -10.08 47.23 -26.65
C SER A 587 -8.76 46.91 -27.37
N PHE A 588 -8.89 46.08 -28.40
CA PHE A 588 -7.88 45.71 -29.42
C PHE A 588 -7.66 46.81 -30.47
N SER A 589 -6.47 46.86 -31.09
CA SER A 589 -6.32 46.61 -32.54
C SER A 589 -4.84 46.51 -33.00
N SER A 590 -4.69 45.79 -34.10
CA SER A 590 -3.51 45.32 -34.83
C SER A 590 -2.75 46.38 -35.65
N ASN A 591 -1.47 46.14 -35.96
CA ASN A 591 -0.96 46.25 -37.34
C ASN A 591 0.41 45.57 -37.58
N THR A 592 0.69 45.43 -38.87
CA THR A 592 1.45 44.38 -39.60
C THR A 592 2.91 44.75 -39.96
N ARG A 593 3.67 43.73 -40.42
CA ARG A 593 4.98 43.71 -41.14
C ARG A 593 6.21 43.75 -40.21
N ARG A 594 7.24 42.90 -40.37
CA ARG A 594 7.85 42.32 -41.57
C ARG A 594 8.48 40.97 -41.26
#